data_AF-A0A3C0VX34-F1
#
_entry.id   AF-A0A3C0VX34-F1
#
_cell.length_a   1.000
_cell.length_b   1.000
_cell.length_c   1.000
_cell.angle_alpha   90.00
_cell.angle_beta   90.00
_cell.angle_gamma   90.00
#
_symmetry.space_group_name_H-M   'P 1'
#
loop_
_entity.id
_entity.type
_entity.pdbx_description
1 polymer ?
#
loop_
_entity_poly.entity_id
_entity_poly.type
_entity_poly.pdbx_seq_one_letter_code
_entity_poly.pdbx_strand_id
1 'polypeptide(L)'
;AEIGYSNSLFDYDEDYHSALLNRQYNSVDLAGTYNLDRLTKLRLGYKFASTDFDGSDLQVPGLDFLADARDSYSHFAYVGVSRYLDSQYEAQARAGVQYADYHNADLMAGIIPDDETSPYVDARLTWTYAESSTLVGGVTLMRGATDLQAADQETTAVYAQLTHRFTDLSPDLYGTLTGRFQNGEISGGGDKLDGKEEDLLLLGASLSYNITESIWAEISYNYDELDSDIPRRSFERNYVSFGIGARY
;
A
#
# COMPACT_ATOMS: atom_id res chain seq x y z
N ALA A 1 6.04 21.74 13.45
CA ALA A 1 6.52 20.38 13.17
C ALA A 1 5.41 19.43 13.56
N GLU A 2 5.12 18.46 12.70
CA GLU A 2 4.15 17.38 12.91
C GLU A 2 4.94 16.10 13.15
N ILE A 3 4.51 15.29 14.12
CA ILE A 3 5.05 13.95 14.37
C ILE A 3 3.92 12.94 14.19
N GLY A 4 4.16 11.93 13.37
CA GLY A 4 3.27 10.80 13.16
C GLY A 4 3.92 9.50 13.62
N TYR A 5 3.13 8.60 14.19
CA TYR A 5 3.54 7.23 14.51
C TYR A 5 2.51 6.26 13.95
N SER A 6 2.96 5.14 13.41
CA SER A 6 2.12 4.04 12.95
C SER A 6 2.78 2.71 13.27
N ASN A 7 1.97 1.76 13.72
CA ASN A 7 2.37 0.37 13.94
C ASN A 7 1.34 -0.56 13.29
N SER A 8 1.84 -1.63 12.68
CA SER A 8 1.05 -2.71 12.11
C SER A 8 1.66 -4.04 12.51
N LEU A 9 0.81 -5.01 12.84
CA LEU A 9 1.21 -6.39 13.09
C LEU A 9 0.50 -7.29 12.08
N PHE A 10 1.25 -8.18 11.45
CA PHE A 10 0.74 -9.19 10.53
C PHE A 10 1.03 -10.56 11.12
N ASP A 11 -0.02 -11.36 11.29
CA ASP A 11 0.06 -12.70 11.84
C ASP A 11 -0.88 -13.61 11.05
N TYR A 12 -0.32 -14.65 10.43
CA TYR A 12 -1.01 -15.61 9.57
C TYR A 12 -0.99 -16.99 10.24
N ASP A 13 -2.13 -17.69 10.15
CA ASP A 13 -2.25 -19.05 10.73
C ASP A 13 -1.63 -20.15 9.84
N GLU A 14 -1.50 -19.90 8.54
CA GLU A 14 -0.98 -20.91 7.60
C GLU A 14 0.55 -20.91 7.59
N ASP A 15 1.17 -22.09 7.75
CA ASP A 15 2.63 -22.25 7.85
C ASP A 15 3.42 -21.54 6.74
N TYR A 16 2.95 -21.59 5.48
CA TYR A 16 3.67 -20.98 4.37
C TYR A 16 3.60 -19.44 4.39
N HIS A 17 2.39 -18.88 4.52
CA HIS A 17 2.23 -17.43 4.62
C HIS A 17 2.81 -16.85 5.92
N SER A 18 2.72 -17.57 7.04
CA SER A 18 3.29 -17.12 8.31
C SER A 18 4.80 -16.96 8.22
N ALA A 19 5.50 -17.92 7.61
CA ALA A 19 6.94 -17.85 7.40
C ALA A 19 7.39 -16.64 6.56
N LEU A 20 6.57 -16.19 5.59
CA LEU A 20 6.96 -15.12 4.66
C LEU A 20 6.38 -13.74 5.00
N LEU A 21 5.28 -13.69 5.77
CA LEU A 21 4.50 -12.47 5.96
C LEU A 21 4.30 -12.09 7.42
N ASN A 22 4.56 -12.96 8.40
CA ASN A 22 4.54 -12.56 9.80
C ASN A 22 5.62 -11.52 10.06
N ARG A 23 5.18 -10.33 10.47
CA ARG A 23 6.05 -9.19 10.72
C ARG A 23 5.39 -8.14 11.57
N GLN A 24 6.23 -7.38 12.27
CA GLN A 24 5.88 -6.11 12.85
C GLN A 24 6.44 -4.96 12.00
N TYR A 25 5.58 -4.00 11.67
CA TYR A 25 5.99 -2.76 11.01
C TYR A 25 5.80 -1.59 11.96
N ASN A 26 6.84 -0.78 12.14
CA ASN A 26 6.80 0.43 12.95
C ASN A 26 7.27 1.60 12.09
N SER A 27 6.63 2.76 12.17
CA SER A 27 7.12 3.95 11.50
C SER A 27 6.88 5.24 12.28
N VAL A 28 7.82 6.17 12.11
CA VAL A 28 7.80 7.52 12.67
C VAL A 28 8.03 8.51 11.55
N ASP A 29 7.11 9.45 11.35
CA ASP A 29 7.22 10.54 10.38
C ASP A 29 7.40 11.87 11.11
N LEU A 30 8.44 12.63 10.75
CA LEU A 30 8.68 13.97 11.24
C LEU A 30 8.63 14.94 10.06
N ALA A 31 7.69 15.88 10.08
CA ALA A 31 7.52 16.83 8.99
C ALA A 31 7.42 18.29 9.47
N GLY A 32 8.17 19.15 8.78
CA GLY A 32 7.99 20.60 8.81
C GLY A 32 7.01 21.02 7.71
N THR A 33 6.06 21.90 8.04
CA THR A 33 5.13 22.47 7.06
C THR A 33 5.29 23.98 6.99
N TYR A 34 5.22 24.53 5.79
CA TYR A 34 5.28 25.97 5.53
C TYR A 34 4.14 26.37 4.60
N ASN A 35 3.29 27.30 5.05
CA ASN A 35 2.20 27.83 4.22
C ASN A 35 2.78 28.89 3.27
N LEU A 36 2.86 28.60 1.97
CA LEU A 36 3.27 29.58 0.96
C LEU A 36 2.20 30.66 0.78
N ASP A 37 0.93 30.24 0.78
CA ASP A 37 -0.24 31.10 0.72
C ASP A 37 -1.42 30.42 1.46
N ARG A 38 -2.65 30.92 1.30
CA ARG A 38 -3.84 30.35 1.97
C ARG A 38 -4.26 28.99 1.42
N LEU A 39 -3.87 28.66 0.20
CA LEU A 39 -4.27 27.46 -0.53
C LEU A 39 -3.12 26.44 -0.65
N THR A 40 -1.86 26.90 -0.61
CA THR A 40 -0.65 26.11 -0.87
C THR A 40 0.19 25.93 0.39
N LYS A 41 0.48 24.67 0.73
CA LYS A 41 1.42 24.30 1.81
C LYS A 41 2.56 23.47 1.24
N LEU A 42 3.77 23.78 1.67
CA LEU A 42 4.94 22.94 1.47
C LEU A 42 5.15 22.04 2.69
N ARG A 43 5.68 20.85 2.46
CA ARG A 43 6.08 19.88 3.48
C ARG A 43 7.52 19.46 3.18
N LEU A 44 8.36 19.45 4.20
CA LEU A 44 9.67 18.81 4.19
C LEU A 44 9.65 17.78 5.30
N GLY A 45 9.93 16.53 4.99
CA GLY A 45 9.80 15.46 5.98
C GLY A 45 10.87 14.40 5.88
N TYR A 46 11.01 13.71 7.00
CA TYR A 46 11.81 12.51 7.14
C TYR A 46 10.96 11.46 7.84
N LYS A 47 10.93 10.25 7.29
CA LYS A 47 10.26 9.10 7.90
C LYS A 47 11.29 8.00 8.14
N PHE A 48 11.22 7.38 9.30
CA PHE A 48 11.91 6.14 9.63
C PHE A 48 10.88 5.02 9.71
N ALA A 49 11.21 3.84 9.21
CA ALA A 49 10.41 2.64 9.39
C ALA A 49 11.29 1.43 9.73
N SER A 50 10.80 0.59 10.63
CA SER A 50 11.37 -0.70 11.00
C SER A 50 10.42 -1.79 10.52
N THR A 51 10.95 -2.81 9.87
CA THR A 51 10.22 -4.04 9.57
C THR A 51 10.99 -5.18 10.18
N ASP A 52 10.34 -5.89 11.09
CA ASP A 52 10.92 -7.01 11.84
C ASP A 52 10.07 -8.24 11.54
N PHE A 53 10.64 -9.25 10.88
CA PHE A 53 9.98 -10.50 10.53
C PHE A 53 10.10 -11.52 11.66
N ASP A 54 8.98 -12.13 12.02
CA ASP A 54 8.88 -13.15 13.08
C ASP A 54 8.23 -14.45 12.57
N GLY A 55 8.27 -14.64 11.25
CA GLY A 55 7.85 -15.87 10.59
C GLY A 55 8.67 -17.09 11.02
N SER A 56 8.03 -18.26 11.01
CA SER A 56 8.72 -19.54 11.19
C SER A 56 9.66 -19.84 10.02
N ASP A 57 10.68 -20.67 10.24
CA ASP A 57 11.59 -21.07 9.16
C ASP A 57 10.84 -21.85 8.08
N LEU A 58 10.92 -21.38 6.83
CA LEU A 58 10.34 -22.09 5.70
C LEU A 58 11.35 -23.07 5.10
N GLN A 59 11.22 -24.34 5.47
CA GLN A 59 12.01 -25.41 4.88
C GLN A 59 11.50 -25.77 3.48
N VAL A 60 12.19 -25.31 2.44
CA VAL A 60 11.98 -25.76 1.06
C VAL A 60 13.11 -26.67 0.60
N PRO A 61 12.87 -27.64 -0.31
CA PRO A 61 13.92 -28.49 -0.82
C PRO A 61 15.06 -27.67 -1.46
N GLY A 62 16.23 -27.67 -0.81
CA GLY A 62 17.45 -27.02 -1.31
C GLY A 62 17.71 -25.61 -0.80
N LEU A 63 16.85 -25.04 0.05
CA LEU A 63 17.08 -23.76 0.74
C LEU A 63 16.30 -23.72 2.06
N ASP A 64 16.95 -23.33 3.15
CA ASP A 64 16.27 -22.97 4.39
C ASP A 64 16.12 -21.45 4.38
N PHE A 65 14.89 -20.95 4.23
CA PHE A 65 14.65 -19.52 4.10
C PHE A 65 14.42 -18.90 5.48
N LEU A 66 15.37 -18.05 5.89
CA LEU A 66 15.34 -17.32 7.15
C LEU A 66 14.61 -15.99 6.96
N ALA A 67 13.44 -15.84 7.58
CA ALA A 67 12.59 -14.67 7.41
C ALA A 67 13.23 -13.40 7.99
N ASP A 68 13.94 -13.53 9.11
CA ASP A 68 14.66 -12.47 9.82
C ASP A 68 15.82 -11.86 9.00
N ALA A 69 16.28 -12.56 7.96
CA ALA A 69 17.25 -12.00 7.00
C ALA A 69 16.72 -10.76 6.26
N ARG A 70 15.39 -10.56 6.24
CA ARG A 70 14.69 -9.45 5.58
C ARG A 70 14.40 -8.28 6.53
N ASP A 71 14.80 -8.40 7.79
CA ASP A 71 14.64 -7.31 8.77
C ASP A 71 15.31 -6.05 8.23
N SER A 72 14.58 -4.94 8.27
CA SER A 72 15.01 -3.74 7.57
C SER A 72 14.71 -2.44 8.28
N TYR A 73 15.64 -1.51 8.12
CA TYR A 73 15.48 -0.12 8.47
C TYR A 73 15.35 0.73 7.21
N SER A 74 14.17 1.32 7.03
CA SER A 74 13.87 2.20 5.89
C SER A 74 13.89 3.67 6.31
N HIS A 75 14.70 4.45 5.60
CA HIS A 75 14.85 5.89 5.75
C HIS A 75 14.26 6.60 4.53
N PHE A 76 13.33 7.52 4.78
CA PHE A 76 12.70 8.32 3.73
C PHE A 76 13.07 9.78 3.94
N ALA A 77 13.50 10.46 2.89
CA ALA A 77 13.64 11.91 2.86
C ALA A 77 12.81 12.46 1.71
N TYR A 78 11.88 13.38 2.00
CA TYR A 78 10.92 13.84 0.99
C TYR A 78 10.58 15.32 1.12
N VAL A 79 10.20 15.89 -0.02
CA VAL A 79 9.53 17.19 -0.13
C VAL A 79 8.13 16.98 -0.66
N GLY A 80 7.20 17.84 -0.28
CA GLY A 80 5.83 17.75 -0.75
C GLY A 80 5.14 19.10 -0.84
N VAL A 81 4.06 19.11 -1.60
CA VAL A 81 3.16 20.25 -1.77
C VAL A 81 1.73 19.76 -1.65
N SER A 82 0.90 20.51 -0.93
CA SER A 82 -0.55 20.35 -0.93
C SER A 82 -1.17 21.67 -1.36
N ARG A 83 -2.09 21.65 -2.32
CA ARG A 83 -2.74 22.84 -2.83
C ARG A 83 -4.23 22.62 -3.10
N TYR A 84 -5.05 23.52 -2.59
CA TYR A 84 -6.42 23.70 -3.09
C TYR A 84 -6.36 24.47 -4.42
N LEU A 85 -6.73 23.81 -5.52
CA LEU A 85 -6.78 24.41 -6.85
C LEU A 85 -8.06 25.23 -7.02
N ASP A 86 -9.14 24.77 -6.40
CA ASP A 86 -10.43 25.44 -6.21
C ASP A 86 -11.09 24.85 -4.94
N SER A 87 -12.24 25.38 -4.54
CA SER A 87 -13.14 24.86 -3.51
C SER A 87 -13.49 23.36 -3.65
N GLN A 88 -13.37 22.80 -4.85
CA GLN A 88 -13.72 21.41 -5.16
C GLN A 88 -12.51 20.51 -5.43
N TYR A 89 -11.31 21.07 -5.58
CA TYR A 89 -10.12 20.32 -6.02
C TYR A 89 -8.96 20.48 -5.05
N GLU A 90 -8.47 19.37 -4.52
CA GLU A 90 -7.28 19.32 -3.68
C GLU A 90 -6.23 18.40 -4.31
N ALA A 91 -5.06 18.97 -4.60
CA ALA A 91 -3.92 18.23 -5.10
C ALA A 91 -2.85 18.12 -4.00
N GLN A 92 -2.29 16.93 -3.83
CA GLN A 92 -1.17 16.67 -2.93
C GLN A 92 -0.11 15.86 -3.69
N ALA A 93 1.15 16.18 -3.49
CA ALA A 93 2.26 15.42 -4.05
C ALA A 93 3.43 15.43 -3.07
N ARG A 94 4.10 14.29 -2.94
CA ARG A 94 5.34 14.07 -2.20
C ARG A 94 6.29 13.31 -3.10
N ALA A 95 7.54 13.73 -3.12
CA ALA A 95 8.59 13.07 -3.86
C ALA A 95 9.89 13.11 -3.03
N GLY A 96 10.67 12.05 -3.14
CA GLY A 96 11.84 11.85 -2.31
C GLY A 96 12.59 10.59 -2.66
N VAL A 97 13.35 10.12 -1.69
CA VAL A 97 14.12 8.89 -1.76
C VAL A 97 13.79 8.01 -0.56
N GLN A 98 13.83 6.71 -0.77
CA GLN A 98 13.78 5.67 0.25
C GLN A 98 15.10 4.90 0.19
N TYR A 99 15.71 4.69 1.35
CA TYR A 99 16.89 3.84 1.54
C TYR A 99 16.51 2.75 2.54
N ALA A 100 16.61 1.48 2.15
CA ALA A 100 16.36 0.32 2.98
C ALA A 100 17.67 -0.41 3.27
N ASP A 101 17.97 -0.63 4.54
CA ASP A 101 19.13 -1.37 5.02
C ASP A 101 18.64 -2.69 5.63
N TYR A 102 19.09 -3.81 5.06
CA TYR A 102 18.79 -5.17 5.49
C TYR A 102 19.90 -5.65 6.42
N HIS A 103 19.81 -5.28 7.69
CA HIS A 103 20.89 -5.47 8.67
C HIS A 103 21.17 -6.92 9.05
N ASN A 104 20.31 -7.86 8.65
CA ASN A 104 20.48 -9.30 8.81
C ASN A 104 20.70 -10.02 7.46
N ALA A 105 21.00 -9.29 6.37
CA ALA A 105 21.19 -9.89 5.04
C ALA A 105 22.33 -10.92 4.99
N ASP A 106 23.30 -10.85 5.91
CA ASP A 106 24.40 -11.79 6.04
C ASP A 106 23.94 -13.22 6.38
N LEU A 107 22.76 -13.38 7.00
CA LEU A 107 22.12 -14.67 7.23
C LEU A 107 21.80 -15.39 5.90
N MET A 108 21.57 -14.63 4.82
CA MET A 108 21.16 -15.12 3.50
C MET A 108 21.96 -14.43 2.39
N ALA A 109 23.29 -14.35 2.56
CA ALA A 109 24.18 -13.67 1.64
C ALA A 109 24.07 -14.17 0.18
N GLY A 110 23.88 -13.23 -0.76
CA GLY A 110 23.68 -13.53 -2.18
C GLY A 110 22.24 -13.89 -2.56
N ILE A 111 21.33 -13.96 -1.59
CA ILE A 111 19.89 -14.09 -1.80
C ILE A 111 19.20 -12.79 -1.40
N ILE A 112 19.54 -12.23 -0.25
CA ILE A 112 19.07 -10.93 0.22
C ILE A 112 20.19 -9.89 -0.02
N PRO A 113 19.88 -8.74 -0.64
CA PRO A 113 20.85 -7.64 -0.76
C PRO A 113 21.07 -6.96 0.59
N ASP A 114 22.25 -6.36 0.77
CA ASP A 114 22.59 -5.64 2.01
C ASP A 114 21.77 -4.35 2.15
N ASP A 115 21.56 -3.63 1.05
CA ASP A 115 20.82 -2.38 1.00
C ASP A 115 20.19 -2.12 -0.36
N GLU A 116 19.17 -1.26 -0.35
CA GLU A 116 18.37 -0.90 -1.51
C GLU A 116 17.99 0.58 -1.48
N THR A 117 18.08 1.26 -2.62
CA THR A 117 17.68 2.67 -2.76
C THR A 117 16.66 2.83 -3.86
N SER A 118 15.51 3.41 -3.52
CA SER A 118 14.42 3.64 -4.46
C SER A 118 13.92 5.09 -4.43
N PRO A 119 13.38 5.60 -5.55
CA PRO A 119 12.57 6.80 -5.51
C PRO A 119 11.31 6.57 -4.64
N TYR A 120 10.89 7.61 -3.93
CA TYR A 120 9.63 7.63 -3.19
C TYR A 120 8.71 8.68 -3.78
N VAL A 121 7.53 8.29 -4.25
CA VAL A 121 6.52 9.21 -4.79
C VAL A 121 5.14 8.87 -4.23
N ASP A 122 4.40 9.90 -3.85
CA ASP A 122 2.98 9.81 -3.50
C ASP A 122 2.29 11.07 -4.03
N ALA A 123 1.47 10.91 -5.07
CA ALA A 123 0.69 11.99 -5.65
C ALA A 123 -0.79 11.63 -5.66
N ARG A 124 -1.64 12.57 -5.29
CA ARG A 124 -3.09 12.39 -5.19
C ARG A 124 -3.83 13.67 -5.59
N LEU A 125 -4.89 13.50 -6.36
CA LEU A 125 -5.91 14.51 -6.64
C LEU A 125 -7.24 14.06 -6.04
N THR A 126 -7.90 14.95 -5.31
CA THR A 126 -9.26 14.76 -4.81
C THR A 126 -10.17 15.79 -5.45
N TRP A 127 -11.25 15.33 -6.07
CA TRP A 127 -12.31 16.16 -6.65
C TRP A 127 -13.64 15.88 -5.96
N THR A 128 -14.15 16.87 -5.22
CA THR A 128 -15.48 16.83 -4.60
C THR A 128 -16.49 17.49 -5.53
N TYR A 129 -17.12 16.69 -6.39
CA TYR A 129 -18.01 17.19 -7.44
C TYR A 129 -19.46 17.41 -6.98
N ALA A 130 -19.87 16.76 -5.89
CA ALA A 130 -21.15 16.98 -5.22
C ALA A 130 -21.04 16.67 -3.73
N GLU A 131 -22.10 16.98 -2.97
CA GLU A 131 -22.16 16.68 -1.55
C GLU A 131 -21.94 15.17 -1.30
N SER A 132 -20.97 14.85 -0.44
CA SER A 132 -20.56 13.47 -0.12
C SER A 132 -20.23 12.61 -1.36
N SER A 133 -19.83 13.23 -2.47
CA SER A 133 -19.47 12.56 -3.71
C SER A 133 -18.10 13.04 -4.21
N THR A 134 -17.16 12.11 -4.31
CA THR A 134 -15.75 12.41 -4.51
C THR A 134 -15.12 11.47 -5.52
N LEU A 135 -14.24 11.99 -6.37
CA LEU A 135 -13.31 11.22 -7.16
C LEU A 135 -11.90 11.46 -6.62
N VAL A 136 -11.23 10.40 -6.22
CA VAL A 136 -9.84 10.41 -5.79
C VAL A 136 -9.03 9.65 -6.83
N GLY A 137 -7.93 10.21 -7.31
CA GLY A 137 -6.97 9.50 -8.14
C GLY A 137 -5.55 9.78 -7.68
N GLY A 138 -4.64 8.83 -7.87
CA GLY A 138 -3.27 9.01 -7.44
C GLY A 138 -2.29 8.00 -8.02
N VAL A 139 -1.01 8.27 -7.74
CA VAL A 139 0.13 7.43 -8.10
C VAL A 139 1.03 7.29 -6.87
N THR A 140 1.50 6.08 -6.59
CA THR A 140 2.51 5.80 -5.57
C THR A 140 3.68 5.05 -6.18
N LEU A 141 4.88 5.34 -5.71
CA LEU A 141 6.11 4.60 -5.99
C LEU A 141 6.85 4.42 -4.67
N MET A 142 6.99 3.18 -4.23
CA MET A 142 7.67 2.86 -2.97
C MET A 142 8.07 1.39 -2.93
N ARG A 143 9.01 1.07 -2.05
CA ARG A 143 9.43 -0.29 -1.76
C ARG A 143 8.79 -0.81 -0.47
N GLY A 144 8.41 -2.09 -0.46
CA GLY A 144 7.78 -2.73 0.69
C GLY A 144 7.91 -4.25 0.68
N ALA A 145 7.54 -4.89 1.79
CA ALA A 145 7.63 -6.34 1.94
C ALA A 145 6.82 -7.09 0.86
N THR A 146 7.38 -8.19 0.38
CA THR A 146 6.76 -9.14 -0.56
C THR A 146 6.36 -10.44 0.13
N ASP A 147 5.40 -11.17 -0.46
CA ASP A 147 4.99 -12.53 -0.05
C ASP A 147 5.87 -13.63 -0.65
N LEU A 148 6.99 -13.26 -1.27
CA LEU A 148 7.97 -14.16 -1.86
C LEU A 148 9.20 -14.34 -0.97
N GLN A 149 9.99 -15.39 -1.27
CA GLN A 149 11.31 -15.65 -0.67
C GLN A 149 12.38 -14.68 -1.22
N ALA A 150 12.09 -13.39 -1.12
CA ALA A 150 12.90 -12.27 -1.61
C ALA A 150 12.86 -11.14 -0.57
N ALA A 151 13.74 -10.15 -0.68
CA ALA A 151 13.84 -9.09 0.31
C ALA A 151 12.54 -8.28 0.34
N ASP A 152 12.19 -7.73 -0.82
CA ASP A 152 11.10 -6.79 -0.96
C ASP A 152 10.59 -6.72 -2.42
N GLN A 153 9.67 -5.80 -2.65
CA GLN A 153 9.25 -5.39 -3.98
C GLN A 153 9.18 -3.85 -4.06
N GLU A 154 9.73 -3.27 -5.13
CA GLU A 154 9.49 -1.88 -5.51
C GLU A 154 8.23 -1.81 -6.36
N THR A 155 7.23 -1.03 -5.94
CA THR A 155 5.91 -1.01 -6.57
C THR A 155 5.54 0.38 -7.04
N THR A 156 5.25 0.51 -8.34
CA THR A 156 4.52 1.64 -8.93
C THR A 156 3.04 1.31 -9.00
N ALA A 157 2.19 2.08 -8.33
CA ALA A 157 0.74 1.90 -8.40
C ALA A 157 0.03 3.16 -8.87
N VAL A 158 -0.92 3.01 -9.79
CA VAL A 158 -1.89 4.03 -10.18
C VAL A 158 -3.25 3.59 -9.66
N TYR A 159 -3.97 4.48 -8.98
CA TYR A 159 -5.27 4.16 -8.41
C TYR A 159 -6.29 5.26 -8.62
N ALA A 160 -7.55 4.87 -8.63
CA ALA A 160 -8.69 5.76 -8.62
C ALA A 160 -9.82 5.18 -7.77
N GLN A 161 -10.56 6.05 -7.09
CA GLN A 161 -11.75 5.72 -6.32
C GLN A 161 -12.81 6.79 -6.56
N LEU A 162 -13.96 6.38 -7.07
CA LEU A 162 -15.17 7.18 -7.17
C LEU A 162 -16.11 6.76 -6.04
N THR A 163 -16.52 7.71 -5.21
CA THR A 163 -17.63 7.55 -4.28
C THR A 163 -18.74 8.50 -4.69
N HIS A 164 -19.96 7.99 -4.80
CA HIS A 164 -21.13 8.75 -5.23
C HIS A 164 -22.30 8.51 -4.27
N ARG A 165 -22.97 9.59 -3.86
CA ARG A 165 -24.20 9.55 -3.07
C ARG A 165 -25.41 9.67 -4.00
N PHE A 166 -26.23 8.63 -4.08
CA PHE A 166 -27.39 8.57 -4.98
C PHE A 166 -28.60 9.31 -4.41
N THR A 167 -28.50 10.61 -4.20
CA THR A 167 -29.54 11.44 -3.55
C THR A 167 -30.91 11.34 -4.23
N ASP A 168 -30.95 11.12 -5.55
CA ASP A 168 -32.19 10.99 -6.33
C ASP A 168 -32.95 9.69 -6.03
N LEU A 169 -32.25 8.66 -5.56
CA LEU A 169 -32.84 7.37 -5.17
C LEU A 169 -33.05 7.31 -3.66
N SER A 170 -31.99 7.59 -2.89
CA SER A 170 -32.05 7.75 -1.44
C SER A 170 -30.80 8.50 -0.95
N PRO A 171 -30.94 9.48 -0.03
CA PRO A 171 -29.81 10.15 0.59
C PRO A 171 -28.91 9.23 1.42
N ASP A 172 -29.36 8.00 1.69
CA ASP A 172 -28.65 6.99 2.48
C ASP A 172 -27.94 5.93 1.63
N LEU A 173 -28.01 6.06 0.29
CA LEU A 173 -27.42 5.14 -0.66
C LEU A 173 -26.11 5.69 -1.24
N TYR A 174 -25.06 4.90 -1.13
CA TYR A 174 -23.71 5.24 -1.59
C TYR A 174 -23.18 4.15 -2.52
N GLY A 175 -22.64 4.56 -3.66
CA GLY A 175 -21.89 3.68 -4.57
C GLY A 175 -20.41 4.01 -4.52
N THR A 176 -19.58 2.99 -4.55
CA THR A 176 -18.12 3.14 -4.68
C THR A 176 -17.62 2.30 -5.85
N LEU A 177 -16.78 2.90 -6.69
CA LEU A 177 -15.97 2.20 -7.69
C LEU A 177 -14.51 2.43 -7.37
N THR A 178 -13.71 1.37 -7.34
CA THR A 178 -12.27 1.42 -7.12
C THR A 178 -11.54 0.73 -8.26
N GLY A 179 -10.40 1.30 -8.65
CA GLY A 179 -9.46 0.67 -9.57
C GLY A 179 -8.04 0.94 -9.09
N ARG A 180 -7.19 -0.07 -9.14
CA ARG A 180 -5.75 0.05 -8.89
C ARG A 180 -5.04 -0.86 -9.86
N PHE A 181 -4.09 -0.30 -10.60
CA PHE A 181 -3.11 -1.07 -11.35
C PHE A 181 -1.76 -0.83 -10.68
N GLN A 182 -1.01 -1.89 -10.43
CA GLN A 182 0.35 -1.77 -9.93
C GLN A 182 1.29 -2.68 -10.70
N ASN A 183 2.47 -2.18 -10.98
CA ASN A 183 3.61 -2.93 -11.49
C ASN A 183 4.67 -2.95 -10.37
N GLY A 184 5.24 -4.11 -10.10
CA GLY A 184 6.25 -4.26 -9.07
C GLY A 184 7.42 -5.13 -9.50
N GLU A 185 8.64 -4.68 -9.18
CA GLU A 185 9.89 -5.39 -9.43
C GLU A 185 10.41 -5.97 -8.11
N ILE A 186 10.73 -7.25 -8.11
CA ILE A 186 11.19 -7.99 -6.92
C ILE A 186 12.69 -7.82 -6.76
N SER A 187 13.13 -7.55 -5.52
CA SER A 187 14.55 -7.51 -5.17
C SER A 187 14.96 -8.66 -4.28
N GLY A 188 16.04 -9.33 -4.65
CA GLY A 188 16.56 -10.52 -3.98
C GLY A 188 15.79 -11.79 -4.34
N GLY A 189 16.03 -12.85 -3.56
CA GLY A 189 15.49 -14.19 -3.84
C GLY A 189 16.29 -14.98 -4.90
N GLY A 190 17.50 -14.50 -5.22
CA GLY A 190 18.42 -15.10 -6.20
C GLY A 190 17.88 -15.12 -7.63
N ASP A 191 18.57 -15.80 -8.54
CA ASP A 191 18.30 -15.81 -10.00
C ASP A 191 16.86 -16.16 -10.43
N LYS A 192 16.06 -16.75 -9.52
CA LYS A 192 14.68 -17.15 -9.82
C LYS A 192 13.67 -16.03 -9.62
N LEU A 193 13.95 -15.10 -8.70
CA LEU A 193 13.02 -14.06 -8.25
C LEU A 193 13.56 -12.66 -8.49
N ASP A 194 14.87 -12.48 -8.38
CA ASP A 194 15.50 -11.17 -8.49
C ASP A 194 15.27 -10.55 -9.88
N GLY A 195 14.80 -9.30 -9.89
CA GLY A 195 14.44 -8.56 -11.10
C GLY A 195 13.21 -9.10 -11.84
N LYS A 196 12.39 -9.96 -11.22
CA LYS A 196 11.11 -10.39 -11.79
C LYS A 196 10.03 -9.35 -11.56
N GLU A 197 9.18 -9.19 -12.57
CA GLU A 197 8.10 -8.21 -12.55
C GLU A 197 6.74 -8.87 -12.31
N GLU A 198 5.85 -8.12 -11.66
CA GLU A 198 4.46 -8.48 -11.40
C GLU A 198 3.52 -7.32 -11.67
N ASP A 199 2.48 -7.58 -12.45
CA ASP A 199 1.39 -6.66 -12.72
C ASP A 199 0.13 -7.11 -11.97
N LEU A 200 -0.38 -6.29 -11.07
CA LEU A 200 -1.61 -6.55 -10.32
C LEU A 200 -2.67 -5.49 -10.65
N LEU A 201 -3.78 -5.93 -11.23
CA LEU A 201 -4.98 -5.16 -11.45
C LEU A 201 -6.04 -5.53 -10.40
N LEU A 202 -6.55 -4.52 -9.68
CA LEU A 202 -7.62 -4.65 -8.69
C LEU A 202 -8.76 -3.73 -9.08
N LEU A 203 -9.94 -4.30 -9.34
CA LEU A 203 -11.17 -3.57 -9.63
C LEU A 203 -12.23 -3.92 -8.59
N GLY A 204 -12.93 -2.91 -8.09
CA GLY A 204 -13.97 -3.08 -7.08
C GLY A 204 -15.18 -2.21 -7.36
N ALA A 205 -16.36 -2.75 -7.08
CA ALA A 205 -17.62 -2.02 -7.10
C ALA A 205 -18.41 -2.39 -5.85
N SER A 206 -18.86 -1.39 -5.09
CA SER A 206 -19.70 -1.60 -3.92
C SER A 206 -20.88 -0.66 -3.84
N LEU A 207 -21.93 -1.13 -3.18
CA LEU A 207 -23.13 -0.38 -2.85
C LEU A 207 -23.38 -0.51 -1.35
N SER A 208 -23.43 0.63 -0.66
CA SER A 208 -23.68 0.71 0.77
C SER A 208 -24.96 1.50 1.04
N TYR A 209 -25.77 1.04 1.97
CA TYR A 209 -27.03 1.66 2.36
C TYR A 209 -27.12 1.82 3.87
N ASN A 210 -27.35 3.05 4.36
CA ASN A 210 -27.64 3.28 5.76
C ASN A 210 -29.10 2.91 6.05
N ILE A 211 -29.30 1.79 6.75
CA ILE A 211 -30.63 1.31 7.16
C ILE A 211 -31.19 2.21 8.27
N THR A 212 -30.32 2.63 9.19
CA THR A 212 -30.58 3.62 10.23
C THR A 212 -29.34 4.51 10.39
N GLU A 213 -29.40 5.53 11.26
CA GLU A 213 -28.22 6.35 11.60
C GLU A 213 -27.04 5.52 12.15
N SER A 214 -27.35 4.37 12.76
CA SER A 214 -26.37 3.50 13.41
C SER A 214 -26.11 2.19 12.69
N ILE A 215 -26.89 1.82 11.67
CA ILE A 215 -26.79 0.51 11.00
C ILE A 215 -26.70 0.73 9.50
N TRP A 216 -25.73 0.08 8.86
CA TRP A 216 -25.57 0.09 7.42
C TRP A 216 -25.33 -1.33 6.89
N ALA A 217 -25.68 -1.54 5.64
CA ALA A 217 -25.40 -2.77 4.91
C ALA A 217 -24.63 -2.46 3.63
N GLU A 218 -23.77 -3.37 3.19
CA GLU A 218 -23.01 -3.25 1.96
C GLU A 218 -22.96 -4.57 1.20
N ILE A 219 -22.96 -4.44 -0.11
CA ILE A 219 -22.59 -5.49 -1.06
C ILE A 219 -21.41 -4.98 -1.89
N SER A 220 -20.41 -5.82 -2.11
CA SER A 220 -19.29 -5.51 -2.98
C SER A 220 -18.94 -6.67 -3.90
N TYR A 221 -18.48 -6.35 -5.10
CA TYR A 221 -17.89 -7.28 -6.05
C TYR A 221 -16.49 -6.78 -6.38
N ASN A 222 -15.53 -7.70 -6.42
CA ASN A 222 -14.13 -7.41 -6.71
C ASN A 222 -13.59 -8.40 -7.74
N TYR A 223 -12.71 -7.89 -8.58
CA TYR A 223 -11.94 -8.61 -9.58
C TYR A 223 -10.46 -8.29 -9.40
N ASP A 224 -9.65 -9.33 -9.23
CA ASP A 224 -8.21 -9.23 -9.13
C ASP A 224 -7.58 -10.04 -10.26
N GLU A 225 -6.57 -9.48 -10.90
CA GLU A 225 -5.75 -10.15 -11.92
C GLU A 225 -4.29 -9.88 -11.60
N LEU A 226 -3.52 -10.96 -11.41
CA LEU A 226 -2.07 -10.92 -11.24
C LEU A 226 -1.43 -11.57 -12.47
N ASP A 227 -0.63 -10.83 -13.21
CA ASP A 227 0.34 -11.35 -14.16
C ASP A 227 1.74 -11.27 -13.53
N SER A 228 2.56 -12.30 -13.74
CA SER A 228 3.83 -12.46 -13.05
C SER A 228 4.78 -13.29 -13.88
N ASP A 229 6.03 -12.84 -14.00
CA ASP A 229 7.11 -13.59 -14.66
C ASP A 229 7.50 -14.89 -13.91
N ILE A 230 7.07 -15.03 -12.65
CA ILE A 230 7.30 -16.23 -11.84
C ILE A 230 6.33 -17.35 -12.28
N PRO A 231 6.83 -18.56 -12.61
CA PRO A 231 5.99 -19.66 -13.06
C PRO A 231 4.90 -20.05 -12.07
N ARG A 232 3.67 -20.23 -12.57
CA ARG A 232 2.47 -20.66 -11.82
C ARG A 232 2.01 -19.67 -10.73
N ARG A 233 2.40 -18.41 -10.83
CA ARG A 233 1.97 -17.36 -9.89
C ARG A 233 0.80 -16.53 -10.41
N SER A 234 0.66 -16.36 -11.72
CA SER A 234 -0.44 -15.60 -12.31
C SER A 234 -1.82 -16.19 -11.94
N PHE A 235 -2.79 -15.33 -11.64
CA PHE A 235 -4.15 -15.73 -11.32
C PHE A 235 -5.19 -14.67 -11.69
N GLU A 236 -6.43 -15.12 -11.84
CA GLU A 236 -7.61 -14.26 -11.87
C GLU A 236 -8.56 -14.67 -10.75
N ARG A 237 -9.09 -13.70 -10.01
CA ARG A 237 -9.97 -13.94 -8.87
C ARG A 237 -11.17 -13.02 -8.92
N ASN A 238 -12.35 -13.61 -8.68
CA ASN A 238 -13.61 -12.90 -8.54
C ASN A 238 -14.20 -13.23 -7.19
N TYR A 239 -14.60 -12.22 -6.41
CA TYR A 239 -15.27 -12.47 -5.13
C TYR A 239 -16.32 -11.41 -4.82
N VAL A 240 -17.39 -11.86 -4.17
CA VAL A 240 -18.51 -11.02 -3.73
C VAL A 240 -18.53 -11.04 -2.21
N SER A 241 -18.68 -9.88 -1.60
CA SER A 241 -18.81 -9.75 -0.15
C SER A 241 -20.13 -9.06 0.20
N PHE A 242 -20.67 -9.43 1.36
CA PHE A 242 -21.85 -8.80 1.95
C PHE A 242 -21.54 -8.51 3.41
N GLY A 243 -21.88 -7.31 3.88
CA GLY A 243 -21.59 -6.87 5.22
C GLY A 243 -22.76 -6.11 5.84
N ILE A 244 -22.87 -6.20 7.15
CA ILE A 244 -23.70 -5.31 7.97
C ILE A 244 -22.78 -4.73 9.04
N GLY A 245 -22.77 -3.41 9.16
CA GLY A 245 -22.00 -2.70 10.17
C GLY A 245 -22.89 -1.88 11.09
N ALA A 246 -22.40 -1.65 12.31
CA ALA A 246 -23.04 -0.77 13.28
C ALA A 246 -22.06 0.31 13.77
N ARG A 247 -22.55 1.52 14.00
CA ARG A 247 -21.82 2.63 14.62
C ARG A 247 -22.55 3.02 15.92
N TYR A 248 -21.79 3.16 17.00
CA TYR A 248 -22.28 3.52 18.35
C TYR A 248 -21.80 4.90 18.75
#